data_AF-A0A929IGG9-F1
#
_entry.id   AF-A0A929IGG9-F1
#
_cell.length_a   1.000
_cell.length_b   1.000
_cell.length_c   1.000
_cell.angle_alpha   90.00
_cell.angle_beta   90.00
_cell.angle_gamma   90.00
#
_symmetry.space_group_name_H-M   'P 1'
#
loop_
_entity.id
_entity.type
_entity.pdbx_description
1 polymer ?
#
loop_
_entity_poly.entity_id
_entity_poly.type
_entity_poly.pdbx_seq_one_letter_code
_entity_poly.pdbx_strand_id
1 'polypeptide(L)'
;MSDSLTGVGIILLAGLLLAGAALPAAGGTVEDALGECAAIAGSFKRLDCYDALTREQGLAAPEGEPLPVGKWKVEQRASGISGGTDVFMVVKAVERIPGENGEVRPVLVVRCQDNNTAVIFNFARFIEQSRAEAALRIDDGAVMAASLKMSASGKAFGFWQGEEAIPFVKRLLGGKRVLVEVTPFGARPVLAEFPIAGLDQAVPPLRQACGW
;
A
#
# COMPACT_ATOMS: atom_id res chain seq x y z
N MET A 1 -103.20 -15.51 -16.76
CA MET A 1 -101.98 -14.89 -17.31
C MET A 1 -100.94 -15.00 -16.19
N SER A 2 -100.25 -16.14 -15.99
CA SER A 2 -99.15 -16.71 -16.81
C SER A 2 -97.93 -15.76 -16.75
N ASP A 3 -96.68 -16.11 -16.41
CA ASP A 3 -95.90 -17.36 -16.38
C ASP A 3 -94.58 -17.17 -15.58
N SER A 4 -93.96 -18.31 -15.21
CA SER A 4 -92.52 -18.69 -15.21
C SER A 4 -91.46 -17.88 -14.44
N LEU A 5 -90.71 -18.43 -13.47
CA LEU A 5 -89.63 -19.47 -13.48
C LEU A 5 -88.24 -19.01 -14.00
N THR A 6 -87.20 -19.55 -13.35
CA THR A 6 -85.74 -19.64 -13.64
C THR A 6 -84.86 -18.75 -12.75
N GLY A 7 -83.73 -19.19 -12.17
CA GLY A 7 -83.05 -20.48 -12.13
C GLY A 7 -81.81 -20.34 -11.22
N VAL A 8 -81.55 -21.30 -10.33
CA VAL A 8 -80.38 -21.30 -9.43
C VAL A 8 -79.23 -22.00 -10.14
N GLY A 9 -78.18 -21.25 -10.49
CA GLY A 9 -76.95 -21.77 -11.09
C GLY A 9 -75.94 -22.19 -10.02
N ILE A 10 -75.61 -23.48 -9.98
CA ILE A 10 -74.53 -24.05 -9.18
C ILE A 10 -73.22 -23.84 -9.94
N ILE A 11 -72.30 -23.03 -9.38
CA ILE A 11 -70.95 -22.84 -9.91
C ILE A 11 -70.02 -23.81 -9.18
N LEU A 12 -69.59 -24.87 -9.88
CA LEU A 12 -68.49 -25.75 -9.48
C LEU A 12 -67.16 -25.03 -9.75
N LEU A 13 -66.49 -24.52 -8.71
CA LEU A 13 -65.11 -24.06 -8.79
C LEU A 13 -64.16 -25.25 -8.67
N ALA A 14 -63.54 -25.63 -9.79
CA ALA A 14 -62.39 -26.54 -9.81
C ALA A 14 -61.15 -25.81 -9.29
N GLY A 15 -60.69 -26.16 -8.09
CA GLY A 15 -59.46 -25.63 -7.49
C GLY A 15 -58.22 -26.19 -8.19
N LEU A 16 -57.49 -25.33 -8.90
CA LEU A 16 -56.20 -25.65 -9.49
C LEU A 16 -55.11 -25.52 -8.41
N LEU A 17 -54.62 -26.65 -7.89
CA LEU A 17 -53.47 -26.70 -6.98
C LEU A 17 -52.18 -26.35 -7.74
N LEU A 18 -51.71 -25.12 -7.61
CA LEU A 18 -50.37 -24.71 -7.99
C LEU A 18 -49.38 -25.22 -6.92
N ALA A 19 -48.70 -26.33 -7.21
CA ALA A 19 -47.55 -26.77 -6.43
C ALA A 19 -46.38 -25.81 -6.71
N GLY A 20 -46.18 -24.84 -5.83
CA GLY A 20 -44.99 -23.98 -5.83
C GLY A 20 -43.76 -24.80 -5.46
N ALA A 21 -42.85 -25.01 -6.42
CA ALA A 21 -41.51 -25.51 -6.13
C ALA A 21 -40.75 -24.40 -5.39
N ALA A 22 -40.57 -24.55 -4.08
CA ALA A 22 -39.66 -23.73 -3.31
C ALA A 22 -38.22 -24.08 -3.74
N LEU A 23 -37.56 -23.16 -4.46
CA LEU A 23 -36.12 -23.22 -4.65
C LEU A 23 -35.46 -22.98 -3.28
N PRO A 24 -34.47 -23.79 -2.87
CA PRO A 24 -33.73 -23.53 -1.65
C PRO A 24 -32.95 -22.22 -1.81
N ALA A 25 -33.18 -21.29 -0.90
CA ALA A 25 -32.31 -20.15 -0.73
C ALA A 25 -30.93 -20.69 -0.35
N ALA A 26 -29.92 -20.47 -1.19
CA ALA A 26 -28.53 -20.68 -0.83
C ALA A 26 -28.15 -19.59 0.18
N GLY A 27 -28.58 -19.76 1.43
CA GLY A 27 -28.13 -18.95 2.56
C GLY A 27 -26.96 -19.66 3.22
N GLY A 28 -25.74 -19.34 2.77
CA GLY A 28 -24.54 -19.69 3.53
C GLY A 28 -24.51 -18.94 4.86
N THR A 29 -23.95 -19.55 5.89
CA THR A 29 -23.76 -18.92 7.20
C THR A 29 -22.59 -17.92 7.16
N VAL A 30 -22.49 -17.04 8.15
CA VAL A 30 -21.34 -16.13 8.27
C VAL A 30 -20.06 -16.94 8.47
N GLU A 31 -20.15 -18.09 9.15
CA GLU A 31 -19.08 -19.05 9.36
C GLU A 31 -18.57 -19.65 8.03
N ASP A 32 -19.48 -19.98 7.10
CA ASP A 32 -19.11 -20.46 5.77
C ASP A 32 -18.34 -19.39 4.98
N ALA A 33 -18.85 -18.15 4.99
CA ALA A 33 -18.19 -17.02 4.32
C ALA A 33 -16.81 -16.69 4.92
N LEU A 34 -16.66 -16.84 6.24
CA LEU A 34 -15.35 -16.73 6.91
C LEU A 34 -14.38 -17.81 6.43
N GLY A 35 -14.86 -19.06 6.24
CA GLY A 35 -14.11 -20.16 5.68
C GLY A 35 -13.66 -19.91 4.24
N GLU A 36 -14.54 -19.34 3.42
CA GLU A 36 -14.21 -18.94 2.03
C GLU A 36 -13.12 -17.88 1.98
N CYS A 37 -13.23 -16.82 2.78
CA CYS A 37 -12.17 -15.82 2.88
C CYS A 37 -10.84 -16.44 3.37
N ALA A 38 -10.88 -17.34 4.35
CA ALA A 38 -9.70 -18.00 4.89
C ALA A 38 -8.92 -18.81 3.85
N ALA A 39 -9.62 -19.40 2.88
CA ALA A 39 -9.03 -20.23 1.82
C ALA A 39 -8.28 -19.41 0.75
N ILE A 40 -8.42 -18.08 0.72
CA ILE A 40 -7.74 -17.23 -0.26
C ILE A 40 -6.24 -17.17 0.06
N ALA A 41 -5.39 -17.62 -0.88
CA ALA A 41 -3.93 -17.68 -0.68
C ALA A 41 -3.26 -16.30 -0.48
N GLY A 42 -3.71 -15.28 -1.22
CA GLY A 42 -3.12 -13.93 -1.17
C GLY A 42 -3.54 -13.16 0.07
N SER A 43 -2.58 -12.72 0.90
CA SER A 43 -2.86 -12.02 2.16
C SER A 43 -3.71 -10.77 1.99
N PHE A 44 -3.43 -9.96 0.95
CA PHE A 44 -4.21 -8.76 0.66
C PHE A 44 -5.63 -9.10 0.19
N LYS A 45 -5.79 -10.02 -0.76
CA LYS A 45 -7.12 -10.46 -1.23
C LYS A 45 -7.96 -11.11 -0.13
N ARG A 46 -7.31 -11.85 0.76
CA ARG A 46 -7.94 -12.46 1.94
C ARG A 46 -8.42 -11.38 2.92
N LEU A 47 -7.61 -10.35 3.16
CA LEU A 47 -8.00 -9.20 3.97
C LEU A 47 -9.20 -8.46 3.36
N ASP A 48 -9.14 -8.14 2.07
CA ASP A 48 -10.24 -7.47 1.35
C ASP A 48 -11.56 -8.26 1.46
N CYS A 49 -11.48 -9.60 1.41
CA CYS A 49 -12.63 -10.49 1.60
C CYS A 49 -13.24 -10.36 3.00
N TYR A 50 -12.42 -10.40 4.06
CA TYR A 50 -12.92 -10.22 5.43
C TYR A 50 -13.53 -8.84 5.65
N ASP A 51 -12.91 -7.79 5.09
CA ASP A 51 -13.41 -6.42 5.20
C ASP A 51 -14.73 -6.23 4.42
N ALA A 52 -14.93 -6.96 3.32
CA ALA A 52 -16.21 -6.99 2.62
C ALA A 52 -17.30 -7.70 3.44
N LEU A 53 -16.98 -8.89 3.98
CA LEU A 53 -17.91 -9.68 4.79
C LEU A 53 -18.39 -8.90 6.02
N THR A 54 -17.49 -8.22 6.74
CA THR A 54 -17.86 -7.41 7.91
C THR A 54 -18.77 -6.23 7.55
N ARG A 55 -18.60 -5.61 6.37
CA ARG A 55 -19.51 -4.57 5.86
C ARG A 55 -20.89 -5.13 5.55
N GLU A 56 -20.97 -6.29 4.89
CA GLU A 56 -22.24 -6.94 4.56
C GLU A 56 -23.04 -7.32 5.82
N GLN A 57 -22.35 -7.75 6.88
CA GLN A 57 -22.99 -8.10 8.15
C GLN A 57 -23.29 -6.88 9.05
N GLY A 58 -22.98 -5.66 8.61
CA GLY A 58 -23.14 -4.45 9.44
C GLY A 58 -22.25 -4.42 10.68
N LEU A 59 -21.17 -5.23 10.68
CA LEU A 59 -20.17 -5.33 11.75
C LEU A 59 -18.93 -4.47 11.49
N ALA A 60 -18.86 -3.84 10.32
CA ALA A 60 -17.77 -2.93 9.99
C ALA A 60 -17.71 -1.80 11.02
N ALA A 61 -16.55 -1.67 11.68
CA ALA A 61 -16.28 -0.47 12.44
C ALA A 61 -16.37 0.75 11.51
N PRO A 62 -16.84 1.92 12.00
CA PRO A 62 -16.68 3.15 11.25
C PRO A 62 -15.21 3.27 10.85
N GLU A 63 -14.98 3.60 9.58
CA GLU A 63 -13.65 3.73 9.00
C GLU A 63 -12.85 4.65 9.93
N GLY A 64 -11.86 4.08 10.63
CA GLY A 64 -11.06 4.84 11.58
C GLY A 64 -10.42 6.01 10.86
N GLU A 65 -10.30 7.16 11.52
CA GLU A 65 -9.57 8.27 10.92
C GLU A 65 -8.20 7.78 10.43
N PRO A 66 -7.79 8.09 9.19
CA PRO A 66 -6.52 7.63 8.67
C PRO A 66 -5.41 7.97 9.65
N LEU A 67 -4.72 6.95 10.14
CA LEU A 67 -3.60 7.16 11.05
C LEU A 67 -2.60 8.11 10.37
N PRO A 68 -2.03 9.09 11.10
CA PRO A 68 -1.16 10.07 10.47
C PRO A 68 0.06 9.39 9.83
N VAL A 69 0.26 9.63 8.53
CA VAL A 69 1.46 9.17 7.78
C VAL A 69 2.72 9.99 8.11
N GLY A 70 2.71 10.77 9.18
CA GLY A 70 3.83 11.60 9.60
C GLY A 70 4.23 12.65 8.55
N LYS A 71 5.53 12.68 8.19
CA LYS A 71 6.09 13.62 7.21
C LYS A 71 6.12 13.06 5.78
N TRP A 72 5.62 11.84 5.59
CA TRP A 72 5.58 11.21 4.27
C TRP A 72 4.59 11.93 3.37
N LYS A 73 5.01 12.15 2.12
CA LYS A 73 4.12 12.48 1.01
C LYS A 73 3.99 11.24 0.15
N VAL A 74 2.76 10.78 -0.07
CA VAL A 74 2.47 9.62 -0.91
C VAL A 74 1.77 10.09 -2.18
N GLU A 75 2.35 9.76 -3.32
CA GLU A 75 1.80 10.04 -4.64
C GLU A 75 1.57 8.72 -5.36
N GLN A 76 0.38 8.54 -5.95
CA GLN A 76 0.03 7.41 -6.78
C GLN A 76 -0.33 7.91 -8.18
N ARG A 77 0.14 7.23 -9.22
CA ARG A 77 -0.20 7.56 -10.60
C ARG A 77 -0.25 6.31 -11.47
N ALA A 78 -1.05 6.34 -12.53
CA ALA A 78 -1.08 5.26 -13.50
C ALA A 78 0.30 5.14 -14.19
N SER A 79 0.84 3.93 -14.26
CA SER A 79 2.03 3.66 -15.06
C SER A 79 1.67 3.71 -16.54
N GLY A 80 2.43 4.51 -17.30
CA GLY A 80 2.32 4.55 -18.75
C GLY A 80 2.93 3.34 -19.46
N ILE A 81 3.60 2.44 -18.73
CA ILE A 81 4.35 1.31 -19.29
C ILE A 81 3.71 -0.02 -18.89
N SER A 82 3.53 -0.25 -17.59
CA SER A 82 3.07 -1.54 -17.06
C SER A 82 1.54 -1.65 -16.96
N GLY A 83 0.81 -0.55 -17.10
CA GLY A 83 -0.64 -0.49 -16.88
C GLY A 83 -1.07 -0.64 -15.42
N GLY A 84 -0.12 -0.78 -14.49
CA GLY A 84 -0.34 -0.79 -13.05
C GLY A 84 -0.30 0.62 -12.42
N THR A 85 -0.18 0.67 -11.10
CA THR A 85 -0.02 1.91 -10.34
C THR A 85 1.43 2.09 -9.93
N ASP A 86 2.04 3.22 -10.30
CA ASP A 86 3.30 3.65 -9.71
C ASP A 86 3.02 4.40 -8.40
N VAL A 87 3.83 4.15 -7.39
CA VAL A 87 3.69 4.77 -6.06
C VAL A 87 5.02 5.37 -5.64
N PHE A 88 4.99 6.64 -5.21
CA PHE A 88 6.16 7.38 -4.74
C PHE A 88 5.89 7.89 -3.33
N MET A 89 6.67 7.43 -2.37
CA MET A 89 6.65 7.89 -0.99
C MET A 89 7.90 8.72 -0.74
N VAL A 90 7.72 9.95 -0.29
CA VAL A 90 8.80 10.93 -0.18
C VAL A 90 8.84 11.53 1.21
N VAL A 91 10.02 11.58 1.81
CA VAL A 91 10.29 12.35 3.01
C VAL A 91 11.56 13.18 2.84
N LYS A 92 11.52 14.42 3.33
CA LYS A 92 12.67 15.34 3.29
C LYS A 92 13.48 15.20 4.57
N ALA A 93 14.80 15.35 4.46
CA ALA A 93 15.65 15.43 5.63
C ALA A 93 15.31 16.65 6.51
N VAL A 94 15.68 16.58 7.79
CA VAL A 94 15.51 17.65 8.78
C VAL A 94 16.42 18.84 8.46
N GLU A 95 17.67 18.57 8.14
CA GLU A 95 18.68 19.58 7.86
C GLU A 95 18.69 19.99 6.38
N ARG A 96 19.27 21.16 6.11
CA ARG A 96 19.85 21.45 4.79
C ARG A 96 21.34 21.14 4.88
N ILE A 97 21.92 20.75 3.75
CA ILE A 97 23.35 20.52 3.61
C ILE A 97 23.90 21.40 2.49
N PRO A 98 25.20 21.74 2.53
CA PRO A 98 25.84 22.45 1.43
C PRO A 98 25.67 21.67 0.12
N GLY A 99 25.20 22.35 -0.92
CA GLY A 99 25.03 21.86 -2.30
C GLY A 99 26.05 22.46 -3.27
N GLU A 100 25.94 22.11 -4.56
CA GLU A 100 26.76 22.72 -5.63
C GLU A 100 26.49 24.24 -5.76
N ASN A 101 25.22 24.65 -5.68
CA ASN A 101 24.76 26.03 -5.85
C ASN A 101 23.92 26.47 -4.64
N GLY A 102 24.52 26.43 -3.44
CA GLY A 102 23.89 26.78 -2.17
C GLY A 102 23.29 25.59 -1.43
N GLU A 103 22.53 25.86 -0.38
CA GLU A 103 21.99 24.83 0.52
C GLU A 103 20.87 24.00 -0.12
N VAL A 104 21.06 22.68 -0.14
CA VAL A 104 20.07 21.70 -0.61
C VAL A 104 19.46 20.93 0.55
N ARG A 105 18.29 20.33 0.34
CA ARG A 105 17.67 19.46 1.34
C ARG A 105 17.60 18.04 0.80
N PRO A 106 18.32 17.09 1.40
CA PRO A 106 18.27 15.69 0.98
C PRO A 106 16.86 15.12 1.05
N VAL A 107 16.58 14.16 0.19
CA VAL A 107 15.27 13.51 0.06
C VAL A 107 15.45 12.00 0.06
N LEU A 108 14.66 11.31 0.88
CA LEU A 108 14.48 9.87 0.84
C LEU A 108 13.19 9.58 0.06
N VAL A 109 13.32 8.71 -0.94
CA VAL A 109 12.22 8.22 -1.75
C VAL A 109 12.15 6.70 -1.60
N VAL A 110 10.97 6.18 -1.28
CA VAL A 110 10.62 4.77 -1.42
C VAL A 110 9.58 4.69 -2.51
N ARG A 111 9.85 3.97 -3.59
CA ARG A 111 8.93 3.89 -4.73
C ARG A 111 8.67 2.47 -5.17
N CYS A 112 7.46 2.24 -5.67
CA CYS A 112 7.16 1.16 -6.60
C CYS A 112 6.99 1.81 -7.97
N GLN A 113 7.81 1.42 -8.93
CA GLN A 113 7.66 1.86 -10.32
C GLN A 113 7.87 0.68 -11.24
N ASP A 114 6.91 0.45 -12.14
CA ASP A 114 6.93 -0.66 -13.11
C ASP A 114 7.22 -2.01 -12.42
N ASN A 115 6.48 -2.28 -11.33
CA ASN A 115 6.59 -3.48 -10.49
C ASN A 115 7.97 -3.70 -9.83
N ASN A 116 8.78 -2.64 -9.70
CA ASN A 116 10.05 -2.68 -8.99
C ASN A 116 10.06 -1.72 -7.80
N THR A 117 10.37 -2.25 -6.61
CA THR A 117 10.56 -1.44 -5.39
C THR A 117 11.99 -0.93 -5.30
N ALA A 118 12.17 0.37 -5.06
CA ALA A 118 13.47 1.00 -4.85
C ALA A 118 13.45 1.96 -3.66
N VAL A 119 14.59 2.05 -2.97
CA VAL A 119 14.87 3.05 -1.93
C VAL A 119 16.01 3.93 -2.37
N ILE A 120 15.76 5.24 -2.45
CA ILE A 120 16.65 6.20 -3.10
C ILE A 120 16.89 7.36 -2.14
N PHE A 121 18.16 7.65 -1.89
CA PHE A 121 18.62 8.84 -1.19
C PHE A 121 19.15 9.84 -2.22
N ASN A 122 18.54 11.01 -2.30
CA ASN A 122 18.96 12.08 -3.18
C ASN A 122 19.55 13.20 -2.34
N PHE A 123 20.87 13.40 -2.45
CA PHE A 123 21.60 14.46 -1.76
C PHE A 123 21.80 15.69 -2.66
N ALA A 124 21.27 15.67 -3.88
CA ALA A 124 21.36 16.74 -4.88
C ALA A 124 22.81 17.20 -5.17
N ARG A 125 23.77 16.29 -4.99
CA ARG A 125 25.22 16.53 -5.13
C ARG A 125 25.91 15.36 -5.79
N PHE A 126 26.87 15.65 -6.65
CA PHE A 126 27.72 14.63 -7.23
C PHE A 126 28.54 13.88 -6.16
N ILE A 127 28.55 12.57 -6.30
CA ILE A 127 29.46 11.65 -5.64
C ILE A 127 30.34 11.06 -6.76
N GLU A 128 31.66 10.93 -6.58
CA GLU A 128 32.59 10.62 -7.69
C GLU A 128 32.56 9.14 -8.12
N GLN A 129 32.06 8.27 -7.25
CA GLN A 129 32.21 6.82 -7.38
C GLN A 129 31.03 6.22 -8.16
N SER A 130 31.10 4.94 -8.56
CA SER A 130 29.91 4.24 -9.09
C SER A 130 28.97 3.75 -7.97
N ARG A 131 29.50 3.73 -6.74
CA ARG A 131 28.83 3.36 -5.50
C ARG A 131 29.18 4.38 -4.42
N ALA A 132 28.20 4.76 -3.62
CA ALA A 132 28.42 5.56 -2.43
C ALA A 132 28.60 4.63 -1.23
N GLU A 133 29.76 4.70 -0.57
CA GLU A 133 29.95 4.13 0.75
C GLU A 133 29.22 5.00 1.77
N ALA A 134 28.15 4.45 2.36
CA ALA A 134 27.29 5.15 3.29
C ALA A 134 27.24 4.42 4.63
N ALA A 135 27.12 5.20 5.72
CA ALA A 135 26.77 4.69 7.03
C ALA A 135 25.31 5.02 7.34
N LEU A 136 24.52 4.00 7.63
CA LEU A 136 23.09 4.10 7.92
C LEU A 136 22.84 3.76 9.39
N ARG A 137 22.00 4.53 10.07
CA ARG A 137 21.55 4.19 11.43
C ARG A 137 20.07 4.46 11.58
N ILE A 138 19.32 3.46 12.03
CA ILE A 138 17.88 3.59 12.33
C ILE A 138 17.75 3.87 13.81
N ASP A 139 17.10 4.97 14.16
CA ASP A 139 16.96 5.48 15.53
C ASP A 139 18.32 5.46 16.27
N ASP A 140 18.39 4.71 17.38
CA ASP A 140 19.58 4.56 18.21
C ASP A 140 20.20 3.15 18.07
N GLY A 141 19.85 2.44 17.00
CA GLY A 141 20.39 1.11 16.69
C GLY A 141 21.84 1.13 16.20
N ALA A 142 22.33 -0.05 15.82
CA ALA A 142 23.69 -0.21 15.29
C ALA A 142 23.87 0.51 13.95
N VAL A 143 25.08 1.02 13.72
CA VAL A 143 25.48 1.58 12.42
C VAL A 143 25.66 0.45 11.41
N MET A 144 25.07 0.60 10.23
CA MET A 144 25.15 -0.31 9.11
C MET A 144 25.98 0.33 8.00
N ALA A 145 27.07 -0.32 7.59
CA ALA A 145 27.76 0.05 6.37
C ALA A 145 26.94 -0.42 5.14
N ALA A 146 26.80 0.43 4.14
CA ALA A 146 26.10 0.12 2.91
C ALA A 146 26.86 0.69 1.70
N SER A 147 27.14 -0.16 0.72
CA SER A 147 27.67 0.25 -0.57
C SER A 147 26.51 0.43 -1.54
N LEU A 148 26.05 1.67 -1.70
CA LEU A 148 24.81 1.99 -2.42
C LEU A 148 25.12 2.37 -3.86
N LYS A 149 24.47 1.72 -4.82
CA LYS A 149 24.66 2.03 -6.25
C LYS A 149 24.21 3.46 -6.54
N MET A 150 24.94 4.17 -7.37
CA MET A 150 24.55 5.52 -7.79
C MET A 150 23.57 5.55 -8.96
N SER A 151 22.79 6.62 -9.02
CA SER A 151 21.96 6.96 -10.17
C SER A 151 22.83 7.37 -11.36
N ALA A 152 22.27 7.27 -12.57
CA ALA A 152 22.93 7.76 -13.78
C ALA A 152 23.27 9.27 -13.73
N SER A 153 22.49 10.05 -12.96
CA SER A 153 22.76 11.47 -12.74
C SER A 153 23.87 11.75 -11.72
N GLY A 154 24.35 10.74 -11.00
CA GLY A 154 25.39 10.87 -9.97
C GLY A 154 24.98 11.63 -8.69
N LYS A 155 23.72 12.04 -8.57
CA LYS A 155 23.19 12.86 -7.46
C LYS A 155 22.35 12.11 -6.43
N ALA A 156 22.04 10.85 -6.75
CA ALA A 156 21.29 9.96 -5.88
C ALA A 156 21.97 8.60 -5.80
N PHE A 157 21.71 7.89 -4.73
CA PHE A 157 22.21 6.55 -4.48
C PHE A 157 21.16 5.74 -3.74
N GLY A 158 21.21 4.42 -3.81
CA GLY A 158 20.21 3.62 -3.13
C GLY A 158 20.20 2.14 -3.48
N PHE A 159 19.18 1.47 -2.95
CA PHE A 159 18.81 0.11 -3.28
C PHE A 159 17.81 0.17 -4.44
N TRP A 160 18.27 -0.14 -5.65
CA TRP A 160 17.49 0.06 -6.87
C TRP A 160 16.61 -1.12 -7.27
N GLN A 161 16.82 -2.27 -6.62
CA GLN A 161 16.13 -3.52 -6.91
C GLN A 161 15.37 -4.00 -5.67
N GLY A 162 14.19 -4.60 -5.91
CA GLY A 162 13.32 -5.10 -4.84
C GLY A 162 14.02 -6.04 -3.87
N GLU A 163 14.95 -6.89 -4.33
CA GLU A 163 15.69 -7.85 -3.50
C GLU A 163 16.47 -7.17 -2.36
N GLU A 164 17.04 -5.99 -2.59
CA GLU A 164 17.77 -5.24 -1.57
C GLU A 164 16.88 -4.19 -0.89
N ALA A 165 16.00 -3.56 -1.67
CA ALA A 165 15.15 -2.47 -1.23
C ALA A 165 14.07 -2.94 -0.24
N ILE A 166 13.37 -4.04 -0.54
CA ILE A 166 12.25 -4.53 0.27
C ILE A 166 12.70 -4.91 1.69
N PRO A 167 13.78 -5.70 1.89
CA PRO A 167 14.30 -5.97 3.23
C PRO A 167 14.72 -4.70 3.97
N PHE A 168 15.28 -3.71 3.27
CA PHE A 168 15.63 -2.44 3.89
C PHE A 168 14.39 -1.65 4.33
N VAL A 169 13.35 -1.51 3.49
CA VAL A 169 12.09 -0.86 3.87
C VAL A 169 11.48 -1.54 5.09
N LYS A 170 11.47 -2.88 5.13
CA LYS A 170 10.98 -3.65 6.29
C LYS A 170 11.74 -3.32 7.59
N ARG A 171 13.04 -3.01 7.52
CA ARG A 171 13.80 -2.56 8.70
C ARG A 171 13.42 -1.15 9.17
N LEU A 172 12.88 -0.30 8.29
CA LEU A 172 12.45 1.05 8.63
C LEU A 172 11.07 1.09 9.31
N LEU A 173 10.27 0.03 9.18
CA LEU A 173 8.96 -0.09 9.81
C LEU A 173 9.05 0.04 11.34
N GLY A 174 8.14 0.81 11.94
CA GLY A 174 8.17 1.17 13.36
C GLY A 174 9.26 2.16 13.78
N GLY A 175 10.20 2.51 12.88
CA GLY A 175 11.29 3.46 13.17
C GLY A 175 10.82 4.91 13.18
N LYS A 176 11.56 5.78 13.87
CA LYS A 176 11.27 7.22 13.95
C LYS A 176 12.13 8.05 13.01
N ARG A 177 13.40 7.69 12.89
CA ARG A 177 14.39 8.36 12.03
C ARG A 177 15.36 7.37 11.40
N VAL A 178 15.84 7.71 10.21
CA VAL A 178 17.05 7.10 9.64
C VAL A 178 18.09 8.19 9.39
N LEU A 179 19.28 7.97 9.93
CA LEU A 179 20.45 8.79 9.72
C LEU A 179 21.26 8.19 8.57
N VAL A 180 21.70 9.05 7.65
CA VAL A 180 22.51 8.67 6.50
C VAL A 180 23.72 9.57 6.44
N GLU A 181 24.90 8.99 6.65
CA GLU A 181 26.17 9.66 6.43
C GLU A 181 26.78 9.18 5.11
N VAL A 182 27.21 10.13 4.28
CA VAL A 182 27.91 9.87 3.03
C VAL A 182 29.00 10.91 2.82
N THR A 183 30.07 10.56 2.11
CA THR A 183 31.13 11.50 1.73
C THR A 183 31.01 11.85 0.25
N PRO A 184 30.54 13.06 -0.11
CA PRO A 184 30.45 13.44 -1.51
C PRO A 184 31.81 13.89 -2.03
N PHE A 185 31.94 13.98 -3.35
CA PHE A 185 33.23 14.25 -3.99
C PHE A 185 33.86 15.58 -3.53
N GLY A 186 35.15 15.54 -3.21
CA GLY A 186 35.92 16.73 -2.84
C GLY A 186 35.45 17.46 -1.58
N ALA A 187 34.65 16.81 -0.73
CA ALA A 187 34.03 17.42 0.43
C ALA A 187 34.12 16.56 1.69
N ARG A 188 33.76 17.16 2.83
CA ARG A 188 33.65 16.45 4.11
C ARG A 188 32.39 15.56 4.15
N PRO A 189 32.38 14.51 4.99
CA PRO A 189 31.19 13.72 5.25
C PRO A 189 30.00 14.62 5.61
N VAL A 190 28.82 14.27 5.09
CA VAL A 190 27.56 14.93 5.39
C VAL A 190 26.60 13.93 6.00
N LEU A 191 25.94 14.34 7.08
CA LEU A 191 24.91 13.58 7.77
C LEU A 191 23.54 14.19 7.43
N ALA A 192 22.57 13.35 7.09
CA ALA A 192 21.18 13.75 6.91
C ALA A 192 20.26 12.88 7.79
N GLU A 193 19.37 13.52 8.54
CA GLU A 193 18.31 12.83 9.31
C GLU A 193 17.00 12.85 8.54
N PHE A 194 16.41 11.68 8.28
CA PHE A 194 15.09 11.54 7.67
C PHE A 194 14.05 11.09 8.70
N PRO A 195 12.99 11.88 8.97
CA PRO A 195 11.94 11.52 9.93
C PRO A 195 10.97 10.51 9.31
N ILE A 196 11.22 9.22 9.53
CA ILE A 196 10.47 8.11 8.91
C ILE A 196 9.23 7.66 9.70
N ALA A 197 8.96 8.25 10.88
CA ALA A 197 7.75 7.98 11.64
C ALA A 197 6.48 8.10 10.77
N GLY A 198 5.57 7.13 10.88
CA GLY A 198 4.38 7.03 10.04
C GLY A 198 4.56 6.18 8.78
N LEU A 199 5.73 5.57 8.58
CA LEU A 199 6.00 4.71 7.42
C LEU A 199 5.06 3.51 7.35
N ASP A 200 4.72 2.90 8.49
CA ASP A 200 3.81 1.74 8.57
C ASP A 200 2.44 2.04 7.96
N GLN A 201 1.98 3.29 8.12
CA GLN A 201 0.72 3.79 7.58
C GLN A 201 0.85 4.24 6.12
N ALA A 202 2.04 4.69 5.71
CA ALA A 202 2.29 5.23 4.38
C ALA A 202 2.60 4.16 3.32
N VAL A 203 3.15 3.01 3.73
CA VAL A 203 3.64 1.94 2.84
C VAL A 203 2.57 1.04 2.18
N PRO A 204 1.32 0.87 2.68
CA PRO A 204 0.34 -0.03 2.08
C PRO A 204 0.13 0.11 0.55
N PRO A 205 -0.09 1.31 -0.03
CA PRO A 205 -0.28 1.42 -1.48
C PRO A 205 0.95 0.98 -2.27
N LEU A 206 2.15 1.21 -1.75
CA LEU A 206 3.40 0.78 -2.39
C LEU A 206 3.52 -0.75 -2.39
N ARG A 207 3.16 -1.39 -1.28
CA ARG A 207 3.16 -2.86 -1.12
C ARG A 207 2.14 -3.52 -2.03
N GLN A 208 0.96 -2.93 -2.15
CA GLN A 208 -0.07 -3.39 -3.07
C GLN A 208 0.39 -3.30 -4.52
N ALA A 209 0.99 -2.17 -4.92
CA ALA A 209 1.46 -1.95 -6.29
C ALA A 209 2.59 -2.89 -6.72
N CYS A 210 3.50 -3.25 -5.81
CA CYS A 210 4.66 -4.10 -6.10
C CYS A 210 4.56 -5.54 -5.54
N GLY A 211 3.43 -5.90 -4.92
CA GLY A 211 3.10 -7.26 -4.52
C GLY A 211 3.95 -7.88 -3.39
N TRP A 212 4.22 -7.17 -2.29
CA TRP A 212 5.02 -7.70 -1.17
C TRP A 212 4.57 -7.27 0.24
#